data_AF-A0A0M9DV70-F1
#
_entry.id   AF-A0A0M9DV70-F1
#
_cell.length_a   1.000
_cell.length_b   1.000
_cell.length_c   1.000
_cell.angle_alpha   90.00
_cell.angle_beta   90.00
_cell.angle_gamma   90.00
#
_symmetry.space_group_name_H-M   'P 1'
#
loop_
_entity.id
_entity.type
_entity.pdbx_description
1 polymer ?
#
loop_
_entity_poly.entity_id
_entity_poly.type
_entity_poly.pdbx_seq_one_letter_code
_entity_poly.pdbx_strand_id
1 'polypeptide(L)'
;KVGKELIKEGKIEGKIEGEKKGEKKGEKKGEKKAAKKLIAKLMSKKFNIHVRRIMPRLEPLRTNDMMELGENLLTMNTFEDVYQWIDIRKKIIRMRA
;
A
#
# COMPACT_ATOMS: atom_id res chain seq x y z
N LYS A 1 -28.71 37.91 -10.34
CA LYS A 1 -28.08 36.88 -11.22
C LYS A 1 -26.84 36.25 -10.58
N VAL A 2 -26.00 37.02 -9.88
CA VAL A 2 -24.79 36.62 -9.14
C VAL A 2 -24.92 35.33 -8.30
N GLY A 3 -25.98 35.17 -7.51
CA GLY A 3 -26.13 33.98 -6.65
C GLY A 3 -26.28 32.63 -7.38
N LYS A 4 -26.79 32.62 -8.63
CA LYS A 4 -26.92 31.37 -9.42
C LYS A 4 -25.59 30.96 -10.06
N GLU A 5 -24.72 31.91 -10.33
CA GLU A 5 -23.38 31.68 -10.90
C GLU A 5 -22.45 31.11 -9.82
N LEU A 6 -22.43 31.72 -8.62
CA LEU A 6 -21.67 31.22 -7.47
C LEU A 6 -22.02 29.77 -7.08
N ILE A 7 -23.30 29.40 -7.13
CA ILE A 7 -23.74 28.02 -6.83
C ILE A 7 -23.28 27.03 -7.93
N LYS A 8 -23.23 27.47 -9.20
CA LYS A 8 -22.73 26.64 -10.30
C LYS A 8 -21.21 26.45 -10.19
N GLU A 9 -20.47 27.52 -9.91
CA GLU A 9 -19.02 27.48 -9.70
C GLU A 9 -18.66 26.54 -8.54
N GLY A 10 -19.30 26.69 -7.38
CA GLY A 10 -19.04 25.79 -6.24
C GLY A 10 -19.35 24.31 -6.52
N LYS A 11 -20.36 24.01 -7.34
CA LYS A 11 -20.64 22.63 -7.77
C LYS A 11 -19.58 22.07 -8.73
N ILE A 12 -19.08 22.91 -9.64
CA ILE A 12 -18.02 22.53 -10.58
C ILE A 12 -16.72 22.28 -9.81
N GLU A 13 -16.33 23.18 -8.92
CA GLU A 13 -15.15 23.02 -8.07
C GLU A 13 -15.24 21.77 -7.20
N GLY A 14 -16.38 21.55 -6.54
CA GLY A 14 -16.60 20.36 -5.73
C GLY A 14 -16.50 19.05 -6.54
N LYS A 15 -16.99 19.05 -7.78
CA LYS A 15 -16.85 17.90 -8.68
C LYS A 15 -15.39 17.65 -9.06
N ILE A 16 -14.67 18.69 -9.47
CA ILE A 16 -13.25 18.61 -9.86
C ILE A 16 -12.40 18.14 -8.69
N GLU A 17 -12.63 18.67 -7.49
CA GLU A 17 -11.90 18.26 -6.30
C GLU A 17 -12.21 16.81 -5.92
N GLY A 18 -13.48 16.39 -6.04
CA GLY A 18 -13.92 15.02 -5.83
C GLY A 18 -13.24 14.03 -6.78
N GLU A 19 -13.18 14.35 -8.08
CA GLU A 19 -12.49 13.54 -9.09
C GLU A 19 -10.99 13.43 -8.79
N LYS A 20 -10.32 14.56 -8.52
CA LYS A 20 -8.88 14.57 -8.17
C LYS A 20 -8.58 13.76 -6.90
N LYS A 21 -9.43 13.86 -5.86
CA LYS A 21 -9.28 13.06 -4.63
C LYS A 21 -9.53 11.58 -4.90
N GLY A 22 -10.53 11.26 -5.73
CA GLY A 22 -10.86 9.90 -6.13
C GLY A 22 -9.71 9.21 -6.85
N GLU A 23 -9.14 9.88 -7.86
CA GLU A 23 -8.02 9.40 -8.66
C GLU A 23 -6.79 9.12 -7.77
N LYS A 24 -6.36 10.11 -6.97
CA LYS A 24 -5.23 9.94 -6.04
C LYS A 24 -5.44 8.80 -5.04
N LYS A 25 -6.66 8.62 -4.53
CA LYS A 25 -6.98 7.52 -3.60
C LYS A 25 -6.99 6.17 -4.32
N GLY A 26 -7.48 6.13 -5.56
CA GLY A 26 -7.48 4.95 -6.42
C GLY A 26 -6.05 4.49 -6.73
N GLU A 27 -5.20 5.41 -7.16
CA GLU A 27 -3.79 5.18 -7.46
C GLU A 27 -3.05 4.60 -6.25
N LYS A 28 -3.09 5.28 -5.09
CA LYS A 28 -2.45 4.79 -3.85
C LYS A 28 -2.93 3.39 -3.44
N LYS A 29 -4.22 3.10 -3.60
CA LYS A 29 -4.77 1.76 -3.32
C LYS A 29 -4.28 0.72 -4.33
N GLY A 30 -4.22 1.09 -5.62
CA GLY A 30 -3.73 0.27 -6.71
C GLY A 30 -2.27 -0.12 -6.51
N GLU A 31 -1.42 0.87 -6.24
CA GLU A 31 0.00 0.68 -5.92
C GLU A 31 0.20 -0.24 -4.71
N LYS A 32 -0.49 0.04 -3.60
CA LYS A 32 -0.40 -0.81 -2.39
C LYS A 32 -0.80 -2.26 -2.72
N LYS A 33 -1.88 -2.47 -3.48
CA LYS A 33 -2.35 -3.81 -3.87
C LYS A 33 -1.35 -4.51 -4.80
N ALA A 34 -0.77 -3.79 -5.75
CA ALA A 34 0.23 -4.31 -6.68
C ALA A 34 1.51 -4.73 -5.96
N ALA A 35 2.07 -3.84 -5.12
CA ALA A 35 3.24 -4.11 -4.30
C ALA A 35 3.02 -5.34 -3.40
N LYS A 36 1.88 -5.41 -2.68
CA LYS A 36 1.53 -6.56 -1.84
C LYS A 36 1.52 -7.87 -2.63
N LYS A 37 0.89 -7.88 -3.80
CA LYS A 37 0.80 -9.07 -4.66
C LYS A 37 2.17 -9.49 -5.18
N LEU A 38 3.03 -8.52 -5.54
CA LEU A 38 4.38 -8.78 -6.01
C LEU A 38 5.24 -9.40 -4.91
N ILE A 39 5.31 -8.77 -3.73
CA ILE A 39 6.08 -9.27 -2.59
C ILE A 39 5.62 -10.66 -2.16
N ALA A 40 4.30 -10.90 -2.09
CA ALA A 40 3.79 -12.22 -1.75
C ALA A 40 4.19 -13.30 -2.76
N LYS A 41 4.22 -12.98 -4.06
CA LYS A 41 4.72 -13.89 -5.09
C LYS A 41 6.23 -14.14 -4.96
N LEU A 42 7.02 -13.10 -4.69
CA LEU A 42 8.47 -13.23 -4.50
C LEU A 42 8.80 -14.12 -3.30
N MET A 43 8.18 -13.85 -2.15
CA MET A 43 8.32 -14.69 -0.95
C MET A 43 7.87 -16.13 -1.21
N SER A 44 6.75 -16.31 -1.93
CA SER A 44 6.24 -17.63 -2.27
C SER A 44 7.23 -18.42 -3.11
N LYS A 45 7.82 -17.79 -4.14
CA LYS A 45 8.83 -18.41 -5.00
C LYS A 45 10.13 -18.68 -4.28
N LYS A 46 10.63 -17.73 -3.48
CA LYS A 46 11.93 -17.83 -2.81
C LYS A 46 11.94 -18.87 -1.68
N PHE A 47 10.87 -18.90 -0.88
CA PHE A 47 10.83 -19.75 0.33
C PHE A 47 9.84 -20.92 0.23
N ASN A 48 9.25 -21.15 -0.95
CA ASN A 48 8.25 -22.20 -1.18
C ASN A 48 7.04 -22.15 -0.21
N ILE A 49 6.57 -20.94 0.10
CA ILE A 49 5.41 -20.71 0.99
C ILE A 49 4.18 -20.34 0.16
N HIS A 50 3.01 -20.87 0.51
CA HIS A 50 1.77 -20.46 -0.16
C HIS A 50 1.46 -18.96 0.05
N VAL A 51 1.18 -18.26 -1.05
CA VAL A 51 0.77 -16.83 -1.08
C VAL A 51 -0.33 -16.51 -0.06
N ARG A 52 -1.28 -17.41 0.17
CA ARG A 52 -2.38 -17.24 1.14
C ARG A 52 -1.88 -17.04 2.58
N ARG A 53 -0.73 -17.60 2.96
CA ARG A 53 -0.11 -17.41 4.29
C ARG A 53 0.65 -16.09 4.39
N ILE A 54 1.12 -15.57 3.25
CA ILE A 54 1.97 -14.37 3.19
C ILE A 54 1.12 -13.09 3.15
N MET A 55 0.06 -13.09 2.34
CA MET A 55 -0.77 -11.89 2.08
C MET A 55 -1.28 -11.18 3.34
N PRO A 56 -1.82 -11.87 4.38
CA PRO A 56 -2.29 -11.20 5.59
C PRO A 56 -1.17 -10.50 6.37
N ARG A 57 0.06 -11.03 6.31
CA ARG A 57 1.21 -10.45 7.02
C ARG A 57 1.67 -9.13 6.42
N LEU A 58 1.43 -8.94 5.12
CA LEU A 58 1.79 -7.72 4.38
C LEU A 58 0.72 -6.62 4.46
N GLU A 59 -0.51 -6.94 4.90
CA GLU A 59 -1.62 -5.98 4.96
C GLU A 59 -1.31 -4.69 5.74
N PRO A 60 -0.65 -4.77 6.91
CA PRO A 60 -0.35 -3.58 7.71
C PRO A 60 0.77 -2.72 7.11
N LEU A 61 1.55 -3.25 6.17
CA LEU A 61 2.69 -2.53 5.59
C LEU A 61 2.22 -1.42 4.64
N ARG A 62 2.97 -0.32 4.60
CA ARG A 62 2.78 0.74 3.60
C ARG A 62 3.48 0.36 2.30
N THR A 63 3.16 1.05 1.21
CA THR A 63 3.78 0.79 -0.10
C THR A 63 5.31 0.85 -0.02
N ASN A 64 5.88 1.88 0.63
CA ASN A 64 7.32 2.02 0.77
C ASN A 64 7.95 0.90 1.61
N ASP A 65 7.26 0.44 2.66
CA ASP A 65 7.76 -0.70 3.46
C ASP A 65 7.80 -1.98 2.61
N MET A 66 6.83 -2.17 1.70
CA MET A 66 6.85 -3.31 0.77
C MET A 66 7.94 -3.18 -0.28
N MET A 67 8.24 -1.98 -0.77
CA MET A 67 9.37 -1.78 -1.70
C MET A 67 10.71 -2.09 -1.02
N GLU A 68 10.92 -1.58 0.19
CA GLU A 68 12.10 -1.88 1.02
C GLU A 68 12.22 -3.37 1.34
N LEU A 69 11.10 -4.05 1.59
CA LEU A 69 11.09 -5.49 1.76
C LEU A 69 11.51 -6.23 0.47
N GLY A 70 11.14 -5.72 -0.70
CA GLY A 70 11.54 -6.28 -2.00
C GLY A 70 13.06 -6.30 -2.18
N GLU A 71 13.75 -5.24 -1.76
CA GLU A 71 15.21 -5.16 -1.78
C GLU A 71 15.84 -6.11 -0.75
N ASN A 72 15.37 -6.08 0.49
CA ASN A 72 15.88 -6.95 1.57
C ASN A 72 15.66 -8.43 1.27
N LEU A 73 14.59 -8.77 0.54
CA LEU A 73 14.35 -10.14 0.09
C LEU A 73 15.48 -10.70 -0.77
N LEU A 74 16.32 -9.87 -1.40
CA LEU A 74 17.46 -10.35 -2.18
C LEU A 74 18.55 -10.94 -1.29
N THR A 75 18.74 -10.40 -0.08
CA THR A 75 19.82 -10.79 0.85
C THR A 75 19.37 -11.77 1.94
N MET A 76 18.08 -11.86 2.22
CA MET A 76 17.52 -12.80 3.21
C MET A 76 17.60 -14.25 2.75
N ASN A 77 17.92 -15.19 3.65
CA ASN A 77 18.11 -16.60 3.29
C ASN A 77 16.95 -17.48 3.75
N THR A 78 16.22 -17.07 4.78
CA THR A 78 15.12 -17.83 5.37
C THR A 78 13.82 -17.04 5.38
N PHE A 79 12.69 -17.72 5.53
CA PHE A 79 11.41 -17.02 5.67
C PHE A 79 11.27 -16.37 7.05
N GLU A 80 11.96 -16.89 8.05
CA GLU A 80 12.07 -16.32 9.39
C GLU A 80 12.66 -14.92 9.35
N ASP A 81 13.73 -14.68 8.58
CA ASP A 81 14.34 -13.36 8.40
C ASP A 81 13.29 -12.33 7.93
N VAL A 82 12.48 -12.74 6.95
CA VAL A 82 11.42 -11.90 6.39
C VAL A 82 10.33 -11.64 7.42
N TYR A 83 9.93 -12.67 8.16
CA TYR A 83 8.88 -12.57 9.17
C TYR A 83 9.30 -11.66 10.33
N GLN A 84 10.54 -11.77 10.79
CA GLN A 84 11.12 -10.88 11.79
C GLN A 84 11.15 -9.44 11.29
N TRP A 85 11.60 -9.22 10.06
CA TRP A 85 11.60 -7.89 9.43
C TRP A 85 10.19 -7.28 9.40
N ILE A 86 9.19 -8.05 8.96
CA ILE A 86 7.79 -7.62 8.90
C ILE A 86 7.28 -7.24 10.30
N ASP A 87 7.57 -8.05 11.32
CA ASP A 87 7.07 -7.83 12.66
C ASP A 87 7.75 -6.63 13.35
N ILE A 88 9.05 -6.41 13.12
CA ILE A 88 9.74 -5.17 13.52
C ILE A 88 9.07 -3.97 12.85
N ARG A 89 8.80 -4.05 11.54
CA ARG A 89 8.18 -2.94 10.81
C ARG A 89 6.78 -2.62 11.31
N LYS A 90 5.96 -3.62 11.63
CA LYS A 90 4.63 -3.43 12.25
C LYS A 90 4.72 -2.70 13.59
N LYS A 91 5.73 -2.99 14.43
CA LYS A 91 5.95 -2.27 15.70
C LYS A 91 6.24 -0.79 15.44
N ILE A 92 7.11 -0.50 14.47
CA ILE A 92 7.44 0.89 14.08
C ILE A 92 6.19 1.62 13.59
N ILE A 93 5.37 0.98 12.75
CA ILE A 93 4.12 1.56 12.26
C ILE A 93 3.18 1.86 13.43
N ARG A 94 3.01 0.92 14.37
CA ARG A 94 2.17 1.10 15.55
C ARG A 94 2.64 2.24 16.45
N MET A 95 3.94 2.42 16.63
CA MET A 95 4.49 3.51 17.45
C MET A 95 4.37 4.89 16.80
N ARG A 96 4.19 4.93 15.48
CA ARG A 96 4.06 6.18 14.70
C ARG A 96 2.62 6.50 14.29
N ALA A 97 1.67 5.64 14.66
CA ALA A 97 0.24 5.80 14.40
C ALA A 97 -0.43 6.44 15.61
#